data_AF-A0A939ZV14-F1
#
_entry.id   AF-A0A939ZV14-F1
#
_cell.length_a   1.000
_cell.length_b   1.000
_cell.length_c   1.000
_cell.angle_alpha   90.00
_cell.angle_beta   90.00
_cell.angle_gamma   90.00
#
_symmetry.space_group_name_H-M   'P 1'
#
loop_
_entity.id
_entity.type
_entity.pdbx_description
1 polymer ?
#
loop_
_entity_poly.entity_id
_entity_poly.type
_entity_poly.pdbx_seq_one_letter_code
_entity_poly.pdbx_strand_id
1 'polypeptide(L)'
;YAAHKEQLKTLKAFFRKYFPDDYGRMFRQRSVKDNYVNYIRWGWRDKFDDKVKASGRNEFYAALKTKLDSKKDEYSPEDTAVYEDIIQQMADNSYLLKLRISENGAIPYQLHKDELEKIIDRQGLFYPELRDNKDKLLSLIEYRIPYYVGPVRVSFEKDGETRVNSQFAWTVKKPGHEHDRIYPWNEWDRNPDESVRVIDRQQSANDFINRMRNKCTYLPSEDTLPKHSLLFSEYWVLNEVNKVRVRGHLIDRRVRDDLIESCFKKKSKVTIEDLRNILRKNGESDWATVRITGTSKPDRFLAQMLAWKDFGAILGGITAYDKPMIEKLVLWITLFEDKRVLREKIVCSYGSRLSEEQINKICKLSYKGWGSISGTLLTDIKGYDQSENARSREICSVIDQLRMSNHNLMEIINYPSYEKSVKEFNEQHREPDMSFWKRIDGLAGSPALKRGIRQTFRIIDEITGIMKCPPVSVYIEVPREDGEKGKATKSRHELLSELYSDLSTDPEFDGVRASLKRENDKALQNDRLFLYYTQGGKCMYSGEPLDINSLNNYQVDHIVPQSLIKDDSIDNRVLVKAERNQRKS
;
A
#
# COMPACT_ATOMS: atom_id res chain seq x y z
N TYR A 1 -35.33 -15.66 -8.27
CA TYR A 1 -35.86 -16.83 -9.01
C TYR A 1 -37.27 -16.59 -9.53
N ALA A 2 -38.26 -16.33 -8.65
CA ALA A 2 -39.65 -16.06 -9.07
C ALA A 2 -39.76 -14.88 -10.06
N ALA A 3 -39.12 -13.74 -9.74
CA ALA A 3 -39.06 -12.58 -10.63
C ALA A 3 -38.49 -12.94 -12.03
N HIS A 4 -37.36 -13.66 -12.07
CA HIS A 4 -36.76 -14.13 -13.33
C HIS A 4 -37.76 -14.93 -14.17
N LYS A 5 -38.50 -15.85 -13.55
CA LYS A 5 -39.49 -16.69 -14.25
C LYS A 5 -40.56 -15.84 -14.92
N GLU A 6 -41.13 -14.87 -14.21
CA GLU A 6 -42.16 -13.97 -14.76
C GLU A 6 -41.58 -13.03 -15.81
N GLN A 7 -40.44 -12.39 -15.55
CA GLN A 7 -39.73 -11.55 -16.51
C GLN A 7 -39.44 -12.29 -17.83
N LEU A 8 -39.00 -13.55 -17.76
CA LEU A 8 -38.73 -14.38 -18.94
C LEU A 8 -40.01 -14.73 -19.70
N LYS A 9 -41.11 -14.98 -18.98
CA LYS A 9 -42.41 -15.26 -19.60
C LYS A 9 -42.90 -14.04 -20.38
N THR A 10 -42.82 -12.86 -19.77
CA THR A 10 -43.14 -11.57 -20.41
C THR A 10 -42.26 -11.34 -21.64
N LEU A 11 -40.94 -11.50 -21.51
CA LEU A 11 -40.00 -11.32 -22.62
C LEU A 11 -40.30 -12.26 -23.80
N LYS A 12 -40.60 -13.54 -23.52
CA LYS A 12 -40.95 -14.51 -24.56
C LYS A 12 -42.26 -14.17 -25.27
N ALA A 13 -43.26 -13.70 -24.54
CA ALA A 13 -44.52 -13.25 -25.14
C ALA A 13 -44.28 -12.03 -26.04
N PHE A 14 -43.49 -11.07 -25.56
CA PHE A 14 -43.11 -9.86 -26.31
C PHE A 14 -42.38 -10.19 -27.62
N PHE A 15 -41.38 -11.07 -27.57
CA PHE A 15 -40.66 -11.53 -28.77
C PHE A 15 -41.54 -12.31 -29.74
N ARG A 16 -42.56 -13.06 -29.28
CA ARG A 16 -43.49 -13.74 -30.20
C ARG A 16 -44.38 -12.76 -30.97
N LYS A 17 -44.73 -11.62 -30.34
CA LYS A 17 -45.60 -10.61 -30.96
C LYS A 17 -44.84 -9.75 -31.98
N TYR A 18 -43.66 -9.25 -31.62
CA TYR A 18 -42.94 -8.25 -32.43
C TYR A 18 -41.72 -8.78 -33.18
N PHE A 19 -41.14 -9.90 -32.74
CA PHE A 19 -39.90 -10.48 -33.27
C PHE A 19 -40.00 -12.01 -33.53
N PRO A 20 -41.03 -12.50 -34.25
CA PRO A 20 -41.25 -13.93 -34.41
C PRO A 20 -40.08 -14.65 -35.10
N ASP A 21 -39.46 -14.01 -36.09
CA ASP A 21 -38.32 -14.56 -36.85
C ASP A 21 -37.05 -14.70 -35.99
N ASP A 22 -36.85 -13.79 -35.03
CA ASP A 22 -35.69 -13.79 -34.14
C ASP A 22 -35.93 -14.55 -32.83
N TYR A 23 -37.14 -15.04 -32.55
CA TYR A 23 -37.44 -15.80 -31.33
C TYR A 23 -36.53 -17.02 -31.20
N GLY A 24 -36.31 -17.76 -32.30
CA GLY A 24 -35.39 -18.90 -32.32
C GLY A 24 -33.94 -18.50 -32.04
N ARG A 25 -33.49 -17.39 -32.65
CA ARG A 25 -32.15 -16.82 -32.44
C ARG A 25 -31.95 -16.39 -30.99
N MET A 26 -32.95 -15.78 -30.35
CA MET A 26 -32.82 -15.27 -28.99
C MET A 26 -32.85 -16.36 -27.91
N PHE A 27 -33.73 -17.35 -28.05
CA PHE A 27 -34.04 -18.30 -26.97
C PHE A 27 -33.67 -19.77 -27.25
N ARG A 28 -33.18 -20.12 -28.45
CA ARG A 28 -32.90 -21.52 -28.82
C ARG A 28 -31.52 -21.75 -29.45
N GLN A 29 -30.94 -20.77 -30.13
CA GLN A 29 -29.68 -20.95 -30.85
C GLN A 29 -28.45 -20.64 -29.98
N ARG A 30 -27.40 -21.47 -30.05
CA ARG A 30 -26.14 -21.23 -29.32
C ARG A 30 -25.14 -20.41 -30.11
N SER A 31 -25.23 -20.44 -31.44
CA SER A 31 -24.34 -19.74 -32.36
C SER A 31 -24.53 -18.23 -32.38
N VAL A 32 -25.56 -17.69 -31.71
CA VAL A 32 -25.87 -16.26 -31.69
C VAL A 32 -25.27 -15.63 -30.44
N LYS A 33 -24.32 -14.71 -30.63
CA LYS A 33 -23.69 -13.97 -29.53
C LYS A 33 -24.72 -13.11 -28.79
N ASP A 34 -24.54 -12.95 -27.47
CA ASP A 34 -25.28 -11.99 -26.64
C ASP A 34 -26.81 -12.23 -26.58
N ASN A 35 -27.24 -13.47 -26.85
CA ASN A 35 -28.63 -13.89 -26.70
C ASN A 35 -28.93 -14.51 -25.31
N TYR A 36 -30.20 -14.81 -25.05
CA TYR A 36 -30.61 -15.35 -23.76
C TYR A 36 -29.96 -16.71 -23.46
N VAL A 37 -29.79 -17.58 -24.48
CA VAL A 37 -29.17 -18.91 -24.33
C VAL A 37 -27.72 -18.80 -23.82
N ASN A 38 -26.94 -17.88 -24.40
CA ASN A 38 -25.55 -17.63 -24.01
C ASN A 38 -25.44 -16.84 -22.72
N TYR A 39 -26.42 -15.98 -22.40
CA TYR A 39 -26.54 -15.38 -21.09
C TYR A 39 -26.73 -16.46 -20.01
N ILE A 40 -27.70 -17.36 -20.11
CA ILE A 40 -27.93 -18.41 -19.09
C ILE A 40 -26.94 -19.59 -19.16
N ARG A 41 -26.08 -19.63 -20.18
CA ARG A 41 -25.15 -20.74 -20.46
C ARG A 41 -25.84 -22.10 -20.60
N TRP A 42 -27.05 -22.12 -21.15
CA TRP A 42 -27.82 -23.36 -21.27
C TRP A 42 -27.17 -24.32 -22.27
N GLY A 43 -26.83 -25.52 -21.79
CA GLY A 43 -26.24 -26.58 -22.61
C GLY A 43 -24.72 -26.52 -22.78
N TRP A 44 -24.02 -25.64 -22.04
CA TRP A 44 -22.58 -25.72 -21.85
C TRP A 44 -22.27 -26.91 -20.93
N ARG A 45 -22.12 -28.11 -21.50
CA ARG A 45 -21.43 -29.23 -20.85
C ARG A 45 -19.98 -29.24 -21.35
N ASP A 46 -19.05 -29.47 -20.43
CA ASP A 46 -17.62 -29.69 -20.59
C ASP A 46 -16.99 -29.41 -21.99
N LYS A 47 -16.19 -28.34 -22.02
CA LYS A 47 -14.97 -28.18 -22.85
C LYS A 47 -15.05 -28.24 -24.39
N PHE A 48 -16.22 -28.29 -25.05
CA PHE A 48 -16.25 -28.54 -26.51
C PHE A 48 -17.06 -27.61 -27.43
N ASP A 49 -17.56 -26.45 -26.99
CA ASP A 49 -18.31 -25.53 -27.87
C ASP A 49 -17.68 -24.12 -27.91
N ASP A 50 -16.42 -24.06 -28.36
CA ASP A 50 -15.56 -22.85 -28.42
C ASP A 50 -15.98 -21.77 -29.44
N LYS A 51 -17.16 -21.87 -30.07
CA LYS A 51 -17.51 -20.98 -31.19
C LYS A 51 -18.10 -19.63 -30.77
N VAL A 52 -18.67 -19.49 -29.57
CA VAL A 52 -19.25 -18.22 -29.10
C VAL A 52 -18.96 -18.01 -27.62
N LYS A 53 -18.28 -16.89 -27.29
CA LYS A 53 -17.97 -16.52 -25.90
C LYS A 53 -19.27 -16.29 -25.11
N ALA A 54 -19.36 -16.85 -23.91
CA ALA A 54 -20.48 -16.58 -23.00
C ALA A 54 -20.61 -15.09 -22.71
N SER A 55 -21.82 -14.57 -22.83
CA SER A 55 -22.11 -13.14 -22.67
C SER A 55 -22.30 -12.77 -21.21
N GLY A 56 -21.65 -11.70 -20.77
CA GLY A 56 -21.93 -11.09 -19.48
C GLY A 56 -23.28 -10.39 -19.48
N ARG A 57 -23.70 -9.91 -18.30
CA ARG A 57 -25.00 -9.22 -18.14
C ARG A 57 -25.05 -7.95 -18.99
N ASN A 58 -23.98 -7.18 -19.01
CA ASN A 58 -23.92 -5.90 -19.71
C ASN A 58 -23.99 -6.09 -21.23
N GLU A 59 -23.29 -7.09 -21.78
CA GLU A 59 -23.35 -7.41 -23.20
C GLU A 59 -24.73 -7.92 -23.61
N PHE A 60 -25.34 -8.79 -22.79
CA PHE A 60 -26.71 -9.26 -23.00
C PHE A 60 -27.72 -8.10 -22.96
N TYR A 61 -27.59 -7.19 -22.00
CA TYR A 61 -28.47 -6.02 -21.90
C TYR A 61 -28.31 -5.07 -23.08
N ALA A 62 -27.08 -4.79 -23.51
CA ALA A 62 -26.83 -3.95 -24.68
C ALA A 62 -27.48 -4.55 -25.94
N ALA A 63 -27.26 -5.84 -26.20
CA ALA A 63 -27.83 -6.54 -27.34
C ALA A 63 -29.37 -6.60 -27.29
N LEU A 64 -29.92 -6.91 -26.12
CA LEU A 64 -31.37 -6.95 -25.92
C LEU A 64 -31.99 -5.56 -26.13
N LYS A 65 -31.41 -4.51 -25.55
CA LYS A 65 -31.90 -3.13 -25.69
C LYS A 65 -31.88 -2.68 -27.15
N THR A 66 -30.76 -2.86 -27.86
CA THR A 66 -30.68 -2.53 -29.29
C THR A 66 -31.75 -3.25 -30.10
N LYS A 67 -32.03 -4.51 -29.77
CA LYS A 67 -33.08 -5.27 -30.47
C LYS A 67 -34.47 -4.74 -30.18
N LEU A 68 -34.79 -4.46 -28.92
CA LEU A 68 -36.08 -3.91 -28.51
C LEU A 68 -36.29 -2.48 -29.06
N ASP A 69 -35.24 -1.66 -29.16
CA ASP A 69 -35.36 -0.30 -29.70
C ASP A 69 -35.69 -0.29 -31.20
N SER A 70 -35.32 -1.34 -31.95
CA SER A 70 -35.50 -1.41 -33.42
C SER A 70 -36.96 -1.40 -33.90
N LYS A 71 -37.92 -1.70 -33.02
CA LYS A 71 -39.36 -1.71 -33.32
C LYS A 71 -40.18 -0.85 -32.35
N LYS A 72 -39.54 0.13 -31.71
CA LYS A 72 -40.18 0.94 -30.66
C LYS A 72 -41.46 1.64 -31.13
N ASP A 73 -41.49 2.06 -32.39
CA ASP A 73 -42.63 2.77 -32.99
C ASP A 73 -43.79 1.83 -33.41
N GLU A 74 -43.58 0.51 -33.39
CA GLU A 74 -44.59 -0.51 -33.73
C GLU A 74 -45.38 -1.03 -32.51
N TYR A 75 -45.01 -0.62 -31.29
CA TYR A 75 -45.60 -1.14 -30.06
C TYR A 75 -46.97 -0.53 -29.77
N SER A 76 -47.93 -1.37 -29.35
CA SER A 76 -49.21 -0.87 -28.83
C SER A 76 -48.99 -0.13 -27.51
N PRO A 77 -49.91 0.77 -27.09
CA PRO A 77 -49.77 1.52 -25.84
C PRO A 77 -49.50 0.65 -24.61
N GLU A 78 -50.15 -0.52 -24.53
CA GLU A 78 -49.94 -1.49 -23.45
C GLU A 78 -48.55 -2.14 -23.50
N ASP A 79 -48.05 -2.44 -24.69
CA ASP A 79 -46.73 -3.05 -24.89
C ASP A 79 -45.59 -2.04 -24.76
N THR A 80 -45.84 -0.76 -25.04
CA THR A 80 -44.90 0.33 -24.77
C THR A 80 -44.61 0.41 -23.27
N ALA A 81 -45.63 0.29 -22.42
CA ALA A 81 -45.45 0.23 -20.97
C ALA A 81 -44.62 -0.99 -20.52
N VAL A 82 -44.84 -2.16 -21.16
CA VAL A 82 -44.04 -3.38 -20.88
C VAL A 82 -42.58 -3.20 -21.31
N TYR A 83 -42.34 -2.59 -22.47
CA TYR A 83 -40.99 -2.26 -22.94
C TYR A 83 -40.30 -1.29 -21.97
N GLU A 84 -40.98 -0.23 -21.53
CA GLU A 84 -40.43 0.74 -20.58
C GLU A 84 -40.06 0.09 -19.23
N ASP A 85 -40.92 -0.80 -18.71
CA ASP A 85 -40.63 -1.58 -17.50
C ASP A 85 -39.40 -2.50 -17.67
N ILE A 86 -39.26 -3.16 -18.83
CA ILE A 86 -38.07 -3.97 -19.13
C ILE A 86 -36.80 -3.11 -19.15
N ILE A 87 -36.83 -1.96 -19.84
CA ILE A 87 -35.68 -1.06 -19.93
C ILE A 87 -35.32 -0.48 -18.56
N GLN A 88 -36.32 -0.13 -17.74
CA GLN A 88 -36.10 0.36 -16.39
C GLN A 88 -35.47 -0.73 -15.50
N GLN A 89 -35.99 -1.95 -15.50
CA GLN A 89 -35.41 -3.07 -14.75
C GLN A 89 -34.00 -3.42 -15.23
N MET A 90 -33.68 -3.21 -16.51
CA MET A 90 -32.32 -3.37 -17.03
C MET A 90 -31.40 -2.25 -16.52
N ALA A 91 -31.87 -1.00 -16.48
CA ALA A 91 -31.13 0.13 -15.91
C ALA A 91 -30.84 -0.09 -14.40
N ASP A 92 -31.81 -0.63 -13.67
CA ASP A 92 -31.70 -0.97 -12.24
C ASP A 92 -30.91 -2.27 -11.99
N ASN A 93 -30.38 -2.91 -13.02
CA ASN A 93 -29.69 -4.20 -12.95
C ASN A 93 -30.51 -5.33 -12.29
N SER A 94 -31.84 -5.28 -12.34
CA SER A 94 -32.76 -6.22 -11.70
C SER A 94 -33.45 -7.21 -12.66
N TYR A 95 -33.20 -7.08 -13.97
CA TYR A 95 -33.83 -7.90 -15.00
C TYR A 95 -33.16 -9.26 -15.24
N LEU A 96 -33.93 -10.36 -15.26
CA LEU A 96 -33.45 -11.72 -15.56
C LEU A 96 -32.20 -12.13 -14.74
N LEU A 97 -32.11 -11.73 -13.48
CA LEU A 97 -30.95 -12.03 -12.64
C LEU A 97 -30.76 -13.52 -12.39
N LYS A 98 -29.51 -13.97 -12.46
CA LYS A 98 -29.11 -15.34 -12.07
C LYS A 98 -29.03 -15.44 -10.55
N LEU A 99 -29.13 -16.66 -10.02
CA LEU A 99 -28.92 -16.90 -8.58
C LEU A 99 -27.46 -16.72 -8.16
N ARG A 100 -26.50 -16.98 -9.06
CA ARG A 100 -25.07 -16.78 -8.81
C ARG A 100 -24.58 -15.62 -9.68
N ILE A 101 -24.30 -14.49 -9.03
CA ILE A 101 -23.77 -13.28 -9.65
C ILE A 101 -22.55 -12.80 -8.86
N SER A 102 -21.70 -11.99 -9.48
CA SER A 102 -20.50 -11.40 -8.85
C SER A 102 -20.83 -10.61 -7.58
N GLU A 103 -21.97 -9.94 -7.57
CA GLU A 103 -22.47 -9.08 -6.50
C GLU A 103 -22.80 -9.87 -5.24
N ASN A 104 -23.10 -11.17 -5.35
CA ASN A 104 -23.28 -12.03 -4.19
C ASN A 104 -22.00 -12.20 -3.37
N GLY A 105 -20.83 -11.82 -3.92
CA GLY A 105 -19.58 -11.78 -3.16
C GLY A 105 -19.59 -10.77 -2.00
N ALA A 106 -20.51 -9.81 -1.99
CA ALA A 106 -20.70 -8.88 -0.88
C ALA A 106 -21.50 -9.46 0.29
N ILE A 107 -22.08 -10.65 0.14
CA ILE A 107 -22.87 -11.29 1.20
C ILE A 107 -21.92 -11.72 2.34
N PRO A 108 -22.12 -11.20 3.57
CA PRO A 108 -21.28 -11.56 4.70
C PRO A 108 -21.49 -13.02 5.11
N TYR A 109 -20.42 -13.70 5.51
CA TYR A 109 -20.49 -15.12 5.89
C TYR A 109 -21.43 -15.38 7.09
N GLN A 110 -21.66 -14.36 7.93
CA GLN A 110 -22.55 -14.43 9.09
C GLN A 110 -23.97 -14.83 8.70
N LEU A 111 -24.48 -14.39 7.55
CA LEU A 111 -25.82 -14.79 7.08
C LEU A 111 -25.87 -16.30 6.77
N HIS A 112 -24.85 -16.82 6.10
CA HIS A 112 -24.73 -18.26 5.83
C HIS A 112 -24.55 -19.07 7.13
N LYS A 113 -23.85 -18.50 8.11
CA LYS A 113 -23.69 -19.11 9.43
C LYS A 113 -25.04 -19.23 10.15
N ASP A 114 -25.84 -18.17 10.17
CA ASP A 114 -27.15 -18.17 10.84
C ASP A 114 -28.10 -19.20 10.22
N GLU A 115 -28.06 -19.37 8.89
CA GLU A 115 -28.80 -20.42 8.20
C GLU A 115 -28.30 -21.82 8.57
N LEU A 116 -26.98 -22.04 8.56
CA LEU A 116 -26.36 -23.31 8.93
C LEU A 116 -26.72 -23.70 10.37
N GLU A 117 -26.67 -22.75 11.30
CA GLU A 117 -27.04 -22.96 12.70
C GLU A 117 -28.49 -23.41 12.84
N LYS A 118 -29.43 -22.73 12.16
CA LYS A 118 -30.85 -23.13 12.16
C LYS A 118 -31.07 -24.50 11.52
N ILE A 119 -30.30 -24.87 10.51
CA ILE A 119 -30.36 -26.20 9.90
C ILE A 119 -29.90 -27.26 10.90
N ILE A 120 -28.77 -27.03 11.58
CA ILE A 120 -28.24 -27.94 12.59
C ILE A 120 -29.21 -28.06 13.77
N ASP A 121 -29.79 -26.97 14.26
CA ASP A 121 -30.72 -26.99 15.39
C ASP A 121 -32.00 -27.77 15.06
N ARG A 122 -32.50 -27.67 13.83
CA ARG A 122 -33.69 -28.41 13.38
C ARG A 122 -33.39 -29.88 13.09
N GLN A 123 -32.29 -30.17 12.39
CA GLN A 123 -31.95 -31.53 11.99
C GLN A 123 -31.26 -32.33 13.10
N GLY A 124 -30.61 -31.65 14.04
CA GLY A 124 -29.96 -32.25 15.21
C GLY A 124 -30.94 -32.92 16.18
N LEU A 125 -32.24 -32.66 16.06
CA LEU A 125 -33.29 -33.40 16.76
C LEU A 125 -33.43 -34.85 16.25
N PHE A 126 -33.10 -35.08 14.97
CA PHE A 126 -33.19 -36.39 14.32
C PHE A 126 -31.83 -37.07 14.20
N TYR A 127 -30.76 -36.29 14.07
CA TYR A 127 -29.38 -36.76 13.88
C TYR A 127 -28.50 -36.20 14.99
N PRO A 128 -28.33 -36.92 16.13
CA PRO A 128 -27.54 -36.47 17.27
C PRO A 128 -26.11 -36.06 16.89
N GLU A 129 -25.52 -36.68 15.86
CA GLU A 129 -24.17 -36.37 15.39
C GLU A 129 -24.02 -34.93 14.92
N LEU A 130 -25.08 -34.32 14.37
CA LEU A 130 -25.09 -32.91 13.98
C LEU A 130 -25.06 -32.00 15.20
N ARG A 131 -25.75 -32.39 16.27
CA ARG A 131 -25.78 -31.66 17.53
C ARG A 131 -24.43 -31.75 18.23
N ASP A 132 -23.87 -32.96 18.33
CA ASP A 132 -22.59 -33.22 19.00
C ASP A 132 -21.40 -32.57 18.28
N ASN A 133 -21.47 -32.44 16.95
CA ASN A 133 -20.42 -31.80 16.16
C ASN A 133 -20.75 -30.36 15.74
N LYS A 134 -21.78 -29.72 16.34
CA LYS A 134 -22.20 -28.37 15.98
C LYS A 134 -21.03 -27.38 15.96
N ASP A 135 -20.22 -27.36 17.01
CA ASP A 135 -19.07 -26.44 17.12
C ASP A 135 -17.99 -26.71 16.06
N LYS A 136 -17.72 -27.98 15.74
CA LYS A 136 -16.77 -28.34 14.67
C LYS A 136 -17.30 -27.88 13.31
N LEU A 137 -18.60 -28.06 13.04
CA LEU A 137 -19.23 -27.61 11.79
C LEU A 137 -19.22 -26.08 11.66
N LEU A 138 -19.52 -25.36 12.75
CA LEU A 138 -19.43 -23.89 12.78
C LEU A 138 -17.99 -23.41 12.60
N SER A 139 -17.00 -24.12 13.14
CA SER A 139 -15.59 -23.77 12.94
C SER A 139 -15.17 -23.81 11.46
N LEU A 140 -15.78 -24.67 10.62
CA LEU A 140 -15.45 -24.75 9.19
C LEU A 140 -15.82 -23.48 8.41
N ILE A 141 -16.88 -22.77 8.82
CA ILE A 141 -17.31 -21.53 8.16
C ILE A 141 -16.69 -20.27 8.81
N GLU A 142 -16.42 -20.31 10.11
CA GLU A 142 -15.87 -19.16 10.85
C GLU A 142 -14.35 -19.05 10.77
N TYR A 143 -13.65 -20.18 10.76
CA TYR A 143 -12.20 -20.17 10.88
C TYR A 143 -11.56 -19.65 9.60
N ARG A 144 -10.74 -18.61 9.76
CA ARG A 144 -9.89 -18.06 8.72
C ARG A 144 -8.46 -18.09 9.22
N ILE A 145 -7.58 -18.72 8.45
CA ILE A 145 -6.14 -18.73 8.76
C ILE A 145 -5.65 -17.28 8.81
N PRO A 146 -5.11 -16.82 9.94
CA PRO A 146 -4.60 -15.47 10.03
C PRO A 146 -3.44 -15.26 9.07
N TYR A 147 -3.34 -14.07 8.47
CA TYR A 147 -2.32 -13.79 7.45
C TYR A 147 -0.89 -13.96 7.98
N TYR A 148 -0.65 -13.68 9.27
CA TYR A 148 0.65 -13.82 9.91
C TYR A 148 1.02 -15.28 10.23
N VAL A 149 0.06 -16.20 10.22
CA VAL A 149 0.32 -17.65 10.28
C VAL A 149 0.75 -18.17 8.92
N GLY A 150 0.14 -17.64 7.86
CA GLY A 150 0.48 -17.97 6.47
C GLY A 150 0.07 -19.38 6.05
N PRO A 151 0.58 -19.84 4.90
CA PRO A 151 0.34 -21.20 4.41
C PRO A 151 0.90 -22.23 5.39
N VAL A 152 0.07 -23.21 5.76
CA VAL A 152 0.43 -24.27 6.71
C VAL A 152 1.63 -25.06 6.20
N ARG A 153 2.72 -25.05 6.98
CA ARG A 153 3.94 -25.80 6.69
C ARG A 153 3.73 -27.28 6.96
N VAL A 154 3.89 -28.10 5.93
CA VAL A 154 3.82 -29.56 6.03
C VAL A 154 5.17 -30.13 5.59
N SER A 155 5.86 -30.75 6.53
CA SER A 155 7.08 -31.51 6.26
C SER A 155 6.70 -32.94 5.90
N PHE A 156 7.32 -33.48 4.86
CA PHE A 156 7.16 -34.87 4.44
C PHE A 156 8.51 -35.42 3.99
N GLU A 157 8.74 -36.70 4.22
CA GLU A 157 9.94 -37.37 3.74
C GLU A 157 9.75 -37.74 2.27
N LYS A 158 10.74 -37.42 1.45
CA LYS A 158 10.82 -37.88 0.06
C LYS A 158 12.29 -38.10 -0.28
N ASP A 159 12.61 -39.30 -0.77
CA ASP A 159 13.96 -39.69 -1.19
C ASP A 159 15.01 -39.60 -0.05
N GLY A 160 14.60 -39.86 1.21
CA GLY A 160 15.48 -39.76 2.38
C GLY A 160 15.75 -38.33 2.88
N GLU A 161 15.10 -37.33 2.26
CA GLU A 161 15.20 -35.92 2.66
C GLU A 161 13.86 -35.40 3.18
N THR A 162 13.90 -34.61 4.25
CA THR A 162 12.73 -33.87 4.75
C THR A 162 12.45 -32.69 3.83
N ARG A 163 11.40 -32.80 3.03
CA ARG A 163 10.92 -31.71 2.17
C ARG A 163 9.75 -30.98 2.80
N VAL A 164 9.61 -29.72 2.42
CA VAL A 164 8.50 -28.85 2.85
C VAL A 164 7.59 -28.60 1.67
N ASN A 165 6.28 -28.57 1.91
CA ASN A 165 5.26 -28.32 0.89
C ASN A 165 5.40 -26.98 0.15
N SER A 166 6.00 -25.97 0.75
CA SER A 166 6.22 -24.68 0.11
C SER A 166 7.35 -23.89 0.75
N GLN A 167 8.18 -23.24 -0.09
CA GLN A 167 9.16 -22.23 0.35
C GLN A 167 8.51 -20.94 0.89
N PHE A 168 7.19 -20.80 0.72
CA PHE A 168 6.40 -19.68 1.20
C PHE A 168 5.62 -20.02 2.48
N ALA A 169 5.82 -21.19 3.07
CA ALA A 169 5.20 -21.56 4.34
C ALA A 169 6.14 -21.25 5.51
N TRP A 170 5.70 -20.39 6.43
CA TRP A 170 6.44 -20.01 7.64
C TRP A 170 5.70 -20.39 8.92
N THR A 171 4.60 -21.13 8.82
CA THR A 171 3.89 -21.62 10.01
C THR A 171 4.79 -22.53 10.84
N VAL A 172 4.81 -22.28 12.14
CA VAL A 172 5.53 -23.07 13.14
C VAL A 172 4.51 -23.80 14.01
N LYS A 173 4.74 -25.10 14.23
CA LYS A 173 3.93 -25.90 15.15
C LYS A 173 4.54 -25.85 16.56
N LYS A 174 3.70 -25.99 17.58
CA LYS A 174 4.13 -26.09 18.97
C LYS A 174 4.97 -27.36 19.19
N PRO A 175 5.89 -27.35 20.17
CA PRO A 175 6.61 -28.54 20.58
C PRO A 175 5.66 -29.68 20.96
N GLY A 176 5.90 -30.89 20.47
CA GLY A 176 5.07 -32.08 20.72
C GLY A 176 3.90 -32.28 19.76
N HIS A 177 3.60 -31.29 18.90
CA HIS A 177 2.54 -31.36 17.90
C HIS A 177 3.09 -31.35 16.46
N GLU A 178 4.38 -31.67 16.27
CA GLU A 178 5.07 -31.56 14.98
C GLU A 178 4.40 -32.43 13.89
N HIS A 179 3.90 -33.60 14.27
CA HIS A 179 3.25 -34.55 13.38
C HIS A 179 1.72 -34.42 13.34
N ASP A 180 1.13 -33.57 14.18
CA ASP A 180 -0.32 -33.41 14.26
C ASP A 180 -0.88 -32.71 13.02
N ARG A 181 -2.08 -33.12 12.62
CA ARG A 181 -2.81 -32.50 11.53
C ARG A 181 -3.49 -31.22 12.01
N ILE A 182 -3.51 -30.21 11.16
CA ILE A 182 -4.14 -28.92 11.45
C ILE A 182 -5.55 -28.93 10.87
N TYR A 183 -6.52 -28.59 11.71
CA TYR A 183 -7.95 -28.51 11.40
C TYR A 183 -8.55 -27.21 11.93
N PRO A 184 -9.67 -26.73 11.39
CA PRO A 184 -10.33 -25.55 11.91
C PRO A 184 -10.63 -25.63 13.41
N TRP A 185 -11.13 -26.76 13.92
CA TRP A 185 -11.53 -26.92 15.33
C TRP A 185 -10.37 -27.07 16.32
N ASN A 186 -9.17 -27.45 15.87
CA ASN A 186 -7.98 -27.45 16.74
C ASN A 186 -7.23 -26.11 16.70
N GLU A 187 -7.58 -25.22 15.77
CA GLU A 187 -7.05 -23.86 15.70
C GLU A 187 -8.09 -22.78 15.99
N TRP A 188 -9.32 -23.14 16.37
CA TRP A 188 -10.41 -22.19 16.56
C TRP A 188 -10.25 -21.42 17.88
N ASP A 189 -10.29 -20.08 17.82
CA ASP A 189 -10.10 -19.22 18.99
C ASP A 189 -11.12 -19.45 20.11
N ARG A 190 -12.31 -19.91 19.75
CA ARG A 190 -13.40 -20.17 20.70
C ARG A 190 -13.32 -21.54 21.34
N ASN A 191 -12.39 -22.40 20.91
CA ASN A 191 -12.12 -23.64 21.62
C ASN A 191 -11.45 -23.28 22.96
N PRO A 192 -12.09 -23.58 24.12
CA PRO A 192 -11.57 -23.23 25.44
C PRO A 192 -10.31 -24.00 25.81
N ASP A 193 -10.03 -25.13 25.13
CA ASP A 193 -8.86 -25.93 25.39
C ASP A 193 -7.67 -25.50 24.52
N GLU A 194 -6.77 -24.70 25.10
CA GLU A 194 -5.55 -24.23 24.42
C GLU A 194 -4.53 -25.35 24.15
N SER A 195 -4.65 -26.50 24.84
CA SER A 195 -3.74 -27.64 24.66
C SER A 195 -3.93 -28.34 23.31
N VAL A 196 -5.10 -28.15 22.70
CA VAL A 196 -5.44 -28.73 21.40
C VAL A 196 -4.82 -27.92 20.24
N ARG A 197 -4.35 -26.68 20.51
CA ARG A 197 -3.77 -25.81 19.48
C ARG A 197 -2.40 -26.30 19.04
N VAL A 198 -2.29 -26.62 17.75
CA VAL A 198 -1.10 -27.18 17.10
C VAL A 198 -0.14 -26.09 16.64
N ILE A 199 -0.64 -24.93 16.23
CA ILE A 199 0.17 -23.84 15.69
C ILE A 199 0.71 -22.95 16.80
N ASP A 200 2.02 -22.70 16.77
CA ASP A 200 2.62 -21.59 17.49
C ASP A 200 2.41 -20.30 16.71
N ARG A 201 1.30 -19.62 17.02
CA ARG A 201 0.94 -18.36 16.37
C ARG A 201 1.93 -17.25 16.65
N GLN A 202 2.55 -17.25 17.83
CA GLN A 202 3.49 -16.21 18.21
C GLN A 202 4.78 -16.35 17.40
N GLN A 203 5.31 -17.57 17.31
CA GLN A 203 6.51 -17.82 16.52
C GLN A 203 6.24 -17.65 15.02
N SER A 204 5.12 -18.17 14.51
CA SER A 204 4.72 -17.98 13.11
C SER A 204 4.62 -16.49 12.75
N ALA A 205 4.05 -15.68 13.63
CA ALA A 205 3.97 -14.24 13.41
C ALA A 205 5.34 -13.55 13.48
N ASN A 206 6.22 -13.94 14.40
CA ASN A 206 7.59 -13.42 14.44
C ASN A 206 8.33 -13.72 13.13
N ASP A 207 8.22 -14.95 12.62
CA ASP A 207 8.88 -15.38 11.38
C ASP A 207 8.31 -14.67 10.15
N PHE A 208 6.98 -14.53 10.08
CA PHE A 208 6.29 -13.76 9.05
C PHE A 208 6.85 -12.34 8.94
N ILE A 209 7.01 -11.68 10.08
CA ILE A 209 7.51 -10.32 10.13
C ILE A 209 8.98 -10.26 9.78
N ASN A 210 9.84 -11.10 10.37
CA ASN A 210 11.28 -11.06 10.11
C ASN A 210 11.57 -11.23 8.61
N ARG A 211 10.74 -12.01 7.92
CA ARG A 211 10.78 -12.15 6.46
C ARG A 211 10.41 -10.86 5.70
N MET A 212 9.54 -10.01 6.26
CA MET A 212 9.05 -8.79 5.62
C MET A 212 9.76 -7.50 6.07
N ARG A 213 10.63 -7.57 7.09
CA ARG A 213 11.36 -6.39 7.58
C ARG A 213 12.32 -5.88 6.51
N ASN A 214 12.35 -4.56 6.35
CA ASN A 214 13.34 -3.93 5.50
C ASN A 214 14.73 -4.12 6.10
N LYS A 215 15.71 -4.33 5.23
CA LYS A 215 17.14 -4.37 5.60
C LYS A 215 17.71 -2.96 5.71
N CYS A 216 18.69 -2.80 6.58
CA CYS A 216 19.36 -1.53 6.81
C CYS A 216 20.13 -1.09 5.55
N THR A 217 20.07 0.21 5.27
CA THR A 217 20.72 0.80 4.08
C THR A 217 22.25 0.62 4.09
N TYR A 218 22.87 0.70 5.27
CA TYR A 218 24.32 0.62 5.43
C TYR A 218 24.82 -0.77 5.84
N LEU A 219 23.96 -1.55 6.52
CA LEU A 219 24.27 -2.89 7.03
C LEU A 219 23.24 -3.90 6.47
N PRO A 220 23.39 -4.42 5.25
CA PRO A 220 22.34 -5.22 4.59
C PRO A 220 21.96 -6.53 5.29
N SER A 221 22.82 -7.05 6.17
CA SER A 221 22.52 -8.23 7.01
C SER A 221 21.51 -7.90 8.12
N GLU A 222 21.45 -6.64 8.56
CA GLU A 222 20.68 -6.20 9.72
C GLU A 222 19.28 -5.70 9.34
N ASP A 223 18.32 -5.93 10.23
CA ASP A 223 16.96 -5.43 10.07
C ASP A 223 16.81 -3.98 10.55
N THR A 224 15.96 -3.23 9.85
CA THR A 224 15.61 -1.85 10.23
C THR A 224 14.75 -1.78 11.49
N LEU A 225 14.88 -0.67 12.22
CA LEU A 225 14.03 -0.38 13.37
C LEU A 225 12.65 0.15 12.92
N PRO A 226 11.58 -0.07 13.70
CA PRO A 226 10.32 0.65 13.54
C PRO A 226 10.53 2.16 13.56
N LYS A 227 9.76 2.92 12.77
CA LYS A 227 9.90 4.40 12.72
C LYS A 227 9.67 5.06 14.09
N HIS A 228 8.87 4.44 14.94
CA HIS A 228 8.55 4.94 16.28
C HIS A 228 9.37 4.30 17.40
N SER A 229 10.38 3.47 17.07
CA SER A 229 11.36 2.94 18.04
C SER A 229 11.97 4.08 18.86
N LEU A 230 12.30 3.84 20.13
CA LEU A 230 12.87 4.89 20.98
C LEU A 230 14.20 5.39 20.40
N LEU A 231 15.05 4.45 19.96
CA LEU A 231 16.35 4.71 19.35
C LEU A 231 16.21 5.36 17.97
N PHE A 232 15.32 4.85 17.10
CA PHE A 232 15.14 5.45 15.77
C PHE A 232 14.55 6.86 15.86
N SER A 233 13.57 7.09 16.73
CA SER A 233 12.97 8.41 16.89
C SER A 233 13.94 9.41 17.51
N GLU A 234 14.81 8.99 18.43
CA GLU A 234 15.91 9.81 18.94
C GLU A 234 16.89 10.20 17.84
N TYR A 235 17.36 9.23 17.05
CA TYR A 235 18.17 9.47 15.87
C TYR A 235 17.50 10.49 14.93
N TRP A 236 16.22 10.28 14.63
CA TRP A 236 15.49 11.09 13.65
C TRP A 236 15.36 12.55 14.10
N VAL A 237 15.11 12.77 15.40
CA VAL A 237 15.08 14.11 15.99
C VAL A 237 16.47 14.74 16.00
N LEU A 238 17.51 14.03 16.46
CA LEU A 238 18.87 14.57 16.47
C LEU A 238 19.34 14.97 15.08
N ASN A 239 19.04 14.14 14.07
CA ASN A 239 19.43 14.38 12.69
C ASN A 239 18.79 15.67 12.10
N GLU A 240 17.55 15.99 12.48
CA GLU A 240 16.88 17.24 12.07
C GLU A 240 17.35 18.43 12.94
N VAL A 241 17.35 18.27 14.26
CA VAL A 241 17.59 19.36 15.20
C VAL A 241 19.05 19.83 15.18
N ASN A 242 20.02 18.95 14.97
CA ASN A 242 21.45 19.31 14.86
C ASN A 242 21.74 20.28 13.71
N LYS A 243 20.84 20.42 12.72
CA LYS A 243 20.98 21.34 11.59
C LYS A 243 20.15 22.61 11.70
N VAL A 244 19.42 22.77 12.80
CA VAL A 244 18.67 23.99 13.09
C VAL A 244 19.64 25.12 13.39
N ARG A 245 19.35 26.29 12.80
CA ARG A 245 20.10 27.51 12.99
C ARG A 245 19.24 28.63 13.55
N VAL A 246 19.73 29.28 14.59
CA VAL A 246 19.18 30.49 15.20
C VAL A 246 20.15 31.63 14.87
N ARG A 247 19.66 32.69 14.21
CA ARG A 247 20.50 33.80 13.70
C ARG A 247 21.65 33.35 12.77
N GLY A 248 21.45 32.27 12.03
CA GLY A 248 22.45 31.70 11.13
C GLY A 248 23.49 30.80 11.81
N HIS A 249 23.54 30.77 13.15
CA HIS A 249 24.41 29.90 13.93
C HIS A 249 23.69 28.62 14.33
N LEU A 250 24.41 27.50 14.39
CA LEU A 250 23.85 26.24 14.87
C LEU A 250 23.44 26.38 16.34
N ILE A 251 22.35 25.71 16.72
CA ILE A 251 21.90 25.76 18.11
C ILE A 251 22.91 25.12 19.05
N ASP A 252 22.96 25.65 20.27
CA ASP A 252 23.76 25.08 21.34
C ASP A 252 23.18 23.76 21.83
N ARG A 253 24.08 22.88 22.28
CA ARG A 253 23.72 21.57 22.85
C ARG A 253 22.72 21.69 23.99
N ARG A 254 22.85 22.69 24.86
CA ARG A 254 21.92 22.91 25.97
C ARG A 254 20.50 23.17 25.46
N VAL A 255 20.35 24.09 24.49
CA VAL A 255 19.05 24.42 23.87
C VAL A 255 18.44 23.19 23.21
N ARG A 256 19.27 22.41 22.49
CA ARG A 256 18.83 21.16 21.86
C ARG A 256 18.34 20.14 22.89
N ASP A 257 19.13 19.88 23.92
CA ASP A 257 18.83 18.86 24.93
C ASP A 257 17.56 19.27 25.72
N ASP A 258 17.41 20.56 26.04
CA ASP A 258 16.19 21.13 26.65
C ASP A 258 14.96 20.97 25.75
N LEU A 259 15.10 21.21 24.44
CA LEU A 259 14.02 21.04 23.46
C LEU A 259 13.59 19.57 23.35
N ILE A 260 14.54 18.64 23.36
CA ILE A 260 14.25 17.20 23.31
C ILE A 260 13.48 16.77 24.57
N GLU A 261 13.97 17.13 25.75
CA GLU A 261 13.38 16.72 27.03
C GLU A 261 12.03 17.37 27.32
N SER A 262 11.91 18.67 27.05
CA SER A 262 10.72 19.45 27.39
C SER A 262 9.63 19.40 26.33
N CYS A 263 9.99 19.21 25.06
CA CYS A 263 9.04 19.26 23.95
C CYS A 263 8.89 17.91 23.26
N PHE A 264 9.95 17.34 22.67
CA PHE A 264 9.82 16.12 21.85
C PHE A 264 9.35 14.89 22.66
N LYS A 265 9.80 14.72 23.90
CA LYS A 265 9.36 13.61 24.76
C LYS A 265 7.94 13.78 25.31
N LYS A 266 7.33 14.97 25.21
CA LYS A 266 6.01 15.28 25.83
C LYS A 266 4.92 15.61 24.80
N LYS A 267 5.28 16.11 23.63
CA LYS A 267 4.35 16.53 22.57
C LYS A 267 4.45 15.61 21.36
N SER A 268 3.32 15.39 20.69
CA SER A 268 3.30 14.64 19.43
C SER A 268 3.81 15.44 18.23
N LYS A 269 3.65 16.76 18.27
CA LYS A 269 4.13 17.71 17.26
C LYS A 269 4.83 18.84 17.99
N VAL A 270 6.07 19.12 17.60
CA VAL A 270 6.87 20.23 18.13
C VAL A 270 6.91 21.33 17.08
N THR A 271 6.56 22.55 17.47
CA THR A 271 6.52 23.71 16.57
C THR A 271 7.77 24.57 16.74
N ILE A 272 7.99 25.50 15.81
CA ILE A 272 9.05 26.50 15.97
C ILE A 272 8.77 27.41 17.18
N GLU A 273 7.50 27.61 17.54
CA GLU A 273 7.12 28.37 18.73
C GLU A 273 7.58 27.68 20.03
N ASP A 274 7.61 26.35 20.05
CA ASP A 274 8.18 25.62 21.18
C ASP A 274 9.67 25.89 21.33
N LEU A 275 10.42 25.93 20.23
CA LEU A 275 11.84 26.31 20.23
C LEU A 275 12.02 27.75 20.71
N ARG A 276 11.20 28.70 20.24
CA ARG A 276 11.23 30.09 20.73
C ARG A 276 11.00 30.19 22.24
N ASN A 277 10.07 29.39 22.78
CA ASN A 277 9.83 29.33 24.22
C ASN A 277 11.02 28.76 25.01
N ILE A 278 11.76 27.80 24.45
CA ILE A 278 13.01 27.30 25.05
C ILE A 278 14.11 28.37 25.01
N LEU A 279 14.27 29.07 23.89
CA LEU A 279 15.21 30.19 23.77
C LEU A 279 14.91 31.29 24.80
N ARG A 280 13.62 31.65 24.97
CA ARG A 280 13.16 32.58 26.01
C ARG A 280 13.58 32.12 27.41
N LYS A 281 13.37 30.84 27.74
CA LYS A 281 13.74 30.29 29.06
C LYS A 281 15.25 30.30 29.30
N ASN A 282 16.04 30.12 28.23
CA ASN A 282 17.49 30.16 28.30
C ASN A 282 18.06 31.59 28.27
N GLY A 283 17.21 32.62 28.32
CA GLY A 283 17.62 34.02 28.48
C GLY A 283 17.98 34.74 27.19
N GLU A 284 17.64 34.19 26.02
CA GLU A 284 17.90 34.86 24.73
C GLU A 284 17.00 36.10 24.54
N SER A 285 17.64 37.24 24.26
CA SER A 285 16.96 38.48 23.84
C SER A 285 16.37 38.33 22.44
N ASP A 286 15.25 38.98 22.14
CA ASP A 286 14.56 38.95 20.83
C ASP A 286 14.12 37.54 20.35
N TRP A 287 13.91 36.61 21.28
CA TRP A 287 13.43 35.24 21.02
C TRP A 287 12.16 35.19 20.14
N ALA A 288 11.31 36.22 20.20
CA ALA A 288 10.05 36.30 19.45
C ALA A 288 10.25 36.60 17.95
N THR A 289 11.28 37.37 17.58
CA THR A 289 11.56 37.80 16.20
C THR A 289 12.75 37.07 15.58
N VAL A 290 13.38 36.16 16.33
CA VAL A 290 14.59 35.48 15.89
C VAL A 290 14.34 34.61 14.66
N ARG A 291 15.22 34.76 13.66
CA ARG A 291 15.17 33.97 12.43
C ARG A 291 15.67 32.55 12.70
N ILE A 292 14.79 31.59 12.52
CA ILE A 292 15.06 30.14 12.66
C ILE A 292 15.05 29.53 11.26
N THR A 293 16.09 28.77 10.92
CA THR A 293 16.26 28.10 9.62
C THR A 293 16.80 26.68 9.81
N GLY A 294 16.74 25.85 8.78
CA GLY A 294 17.23 24.46 8.84
C GLY A 294 16.20 23.42 9.28
N THR A 295 14.93 23.83 9.46
CA THR A 295 13.81 22.89 9.62
C THR A 295 13.25 22.48 8.27
N SER A 296 12.75 21.25 8.16
CA SER A 296 12.18 20.73 6.90
C SER A 296 10.89 21.45 6.51
N LYS A 297 10.14 21.95 7.49
CA LYS A 297 8.94 22.79 7.32
C LYS A 297 9.12 24.13 8.03
N PRO A 298 8.51 25.21 7.52
CA PRO A 298 8.69 26.56 8.06
C PRO A 298 8.00 26.79 9.42
N ASP A 299 7.10 25.90 9.85
CA ASP A 299 6.28 26.06 11.06
C ASP A 299 6.57 25.01 12.15
N ARG A 300 7.17 23.87 11.80
CA ARG A 300 7.31 22.71 12.70
C ARG A 300 8.41 21.74 12.30
N PHE A 301 8.77 20.89 13.26
CA PHE A 301 9.64 19.73 13.05
C PHE A 301 8.87 18.56 12.43
N LEU A 302 9.53 17.82 11.54
CA LEU A 302 8.96 16.58 10.98
C LEU A 302 9.20 15.39 11.89
N ALA A 303 10.36 15.34 12.54
CA ALA A 303 10.73 14.29 13.47
C ALA A 303 9.83 14.30 14.71
N GLN A 304 9.55 13.11 15.25
CA GLN A 304 8.64 12.92 16.38
C GLN A 304 9.11 11.77 17.27
N MET A 305 8.91 11.90 18.58
CA MET A 305 9.22 10.88 19.58
C MET A 305 7.92 10.37 20.23
N LEU A 306 6.99 9.87 19.41
CA LEU A 306 5.66 9.43 19.87
C LEU A 306 5.74 8.34 20.94
N ALA A 307 6.57 7.31 20.76
CA ALA A 307 6.73 6.26 21.76
C ALA A 307 7.25 6.79 23.10
N TRP A 308 8.16 7.79 23.09
CA TRP A 308 8.62 8.42 24.34
C TRP A 308 7.47 9.09 25.10
N LYS A 309 6.60 9.80 24.38
CA LYS A 309 5.41 10.44 24.95
C LYS A 309 4.42 9.41 25.47
N ASP A 310 4.05 8.44 24.63
CA ASP A 310 2.98 7.48 24.94
C ASP A 310 3.38 6.57 26.11
N PHE A 311 4.58 5.99 26.06
CA PHE A 311 5.08 5.15 27.15
C PHE A 311 5.43 5.97 28.40
N GLY A 312 5.88 7.21 28.26
CA GLY A 312 6.06 8.13 29.39
C GLY A 312 4.76 8.38 30.14
N ALA A 313 3.65 8.56 29.42
CA ALA A 313 2.32 8.73 30.03
C ALA A 313 1.75 7.43 30.62
N ILE A 314 2.05 6.26 30.03
CA ILE A 314 1.53 4.96 30.48
C ILE A 314 2.29 4.44 31.72
N LEU A 315 3.62 4.62 31.74
CA LEU A 315 4.50 4.10 32.80
C LEU A 315 4.78 5.13 33.90
N GLY A 316 4.40 6.40 33.71
CA GLY A 316 4.70 7.49 34.64
C GLY A 316 6.15 8.00 34.55
N GLY A 317 6.85 7.66 33.47
CA GLY A 317 8.25 7.96 33.24
C GLY A 317 8.94 6.79 32.54
N ILE A 318 10.03 7.06 31.81
CA ILE A 318 10.81 6.02 31.13
C ILE A 318 12.18 5.94 31.80
N THR A 319 12.47 4.81 32.45
CA THR A 319 13.80 4.55 33.01
C THR A 319 14.70 3.84 32.00
N ALA A 320 16.00 3.78 32.28
CA ALA A 320 16.95 3.02 31.45
C ALA A 320 16.59 1.51 31.37
N TYR A 321 16.01 0.95 32.44
CA TYR A 321 15.59 -0.45 32.51
C TYR A 321 14.32 -0.73 31.68
N ASP A 322 13.51 0.28 31.41
CA ASP A 322 12.30 0.14 30.59
C ASP A 322 12.61 0.19 29.09
N LYS A 323 13.69 0.87 28.68
CA LYS A 323 14.00 1.07 27.25
C LYS A 323 14.02 -0.23 26.43
N PRO A 324 14.71 -1.33 26.85
CA PRO A 324 14.74 -2.56 26.06
C PRO A 324 13.36 -3.23 25.94
N MET A 325 12.53 -3.11 26.99
CA MET A 325 11.15 -3.59 26.98
C MET A 325 10.31 -2.75 26.01
N ILE A 326 10.40 -1.43 26.10
CA ILE A 326 9.64 -0.52 25.23
C ILE A 326 10.04 -0.71 23.77
N GLU A 327 11.31 -0.90 23.45
CA GLU A 327 11.75 -1.22 22.08
C GLU A 327 11.05 -2.47 21.53
N LYS A 328 10.97 -3.54 22.33
CA LYS A 328 10.25 -4.76 21.97
C LYS A 328 8.74 -4.53 21.84
N LEU A 329 8.15 -3.74 22.74
CA LEU A 329 6.71 -3.41 22.68
C LEU A 329 6.39 -2.56 21.44
N VAL A 330 7.18 -1.54 21.14
CA VAL A 330 7.03 -0.70 19.94
C VAL A 330 7.18 -1.52 18.68
N LEU A 331 8.15 -2.45 18.66
CA LEU A 331 8.26 -3.45 17.62
C LEU A 331 6.93 -4.19 17.50
N TRP A 332 6.48 -4.92 18.52
CA TRP A 332 5.23 -5.68 18.47
C TRP A 332 4.00 -4.86 18.07
N ILE A 333 3.84 -3.63 18.55
CA ILE A 333 2.73 -2.74 18.16
C ILE A 333 2.80 -2.37 16.67
N THR A 334 4.01 -2.20 16.13
CA THR A 334 4.22 -1.95 14.70
C THR A 334 3.99 -3.21 13.87
N LEU A 335 4.18 -4.39 14.48
CA LEU A 335 4.08 -5.69 13.82
C LEU A 335 2.65 -6.25 13.75
N PHE A 336 1.95 -6.23 14.88
CA PHE A 336 0.66 -6.88 15.04
C PHE A 336 -0.47 -5.89 14.81
N GLU A 337 -1.20 -6.04 13.69
CA GLU A 337 -2.47 -5.31 13.53
C GLU A 337 -3.58 -5.90 14.41
N ASP A 338 -3.52 -7.19 14.71
CA ASP A 338 -4.47 -7.86 15.59
C ASP A 338 -4.14 -7.61 17.07
N LYS A 339 -5.02 -6.84 17.72
CA LYS A 339 -4.89 -6.47 19.13
C LYS A 339 -4.98 -7.66 20.09
N ARG A 340 -5.65 -8.75 19.71
CA ARG A 340 -5.75 -9.96 20.56
C ARG A 340 -4.39 -10.64 20.65
N VAL A 341 -3.75 -10.86 19.51
CA VAL A 341 -2.41 -11.46 19.42
C VAL A 341 -1.38 -10.59 20.12
N LEU A 342 -1.45 -9.27 19.90
CA LEU A 342 -0.59 -8.32 20.60
C LEU A 342 -0.75 -8.43 22.12
N ARG A 343 -2.00 -8.47 22.62
CA ARG A 343 -2.28 -8.61 24.05
C ARG A 343 -1.72 -9.91 24.61
N GLU A 344 -1.98 -11.04 23.95
CA GLU A 344 -1.45 -12.35 24.35
C GLU A 344 0.09 -12.32 24.46
N LYS A 345 0.76 -11.73 23.47
CA LYS A 345 2.23 -11.64 23.47
C LYS A 345 2.77 -10.78 24.62
N ILE A 346 2.11 -9.64 24.90
CA ILE A 346 2.48 -8.74 25.99
C ILE A 346 2.27 -9.41 27.34
N VAL A 347 1.12 -10.05 27.56
CA VAL A 347 0.81 -10.74 28.82
C VAL A 347 1.80 -11.87 29.08
N CYS A 348 2.09 -12.70 28.07
CA CYS A 348 3.04 -13.80 28.19
C CYS A 348 4.46 -13.31 28.51
N SER A 349 4.91 -12.22 27.89
CA SER A 349 6.30 -11.76 28.02
C SER A 349 6.53 -10.79 29.18
N TYR A 350 5.54 -9.97 29.51
CA TYR A 350 5.66 -8.84 30.45
C TYR A 350 4.47 -8.70 31.40
N GLY A 351 3.58 -9.69 31.49
CA GLY A 351 2.42 -9.65 32.39
C GLY A 351 2.77 -9.54 33.88
N SER A 352 3.97 -9.95 34.28
CA SER A 352 4.47 -9.75 35.65
C SER A 352 5.00 -8.33 35.91
N ARG A 353 5.31 -7.56 34.86
CA ARG A 353 5.88 -6.21 34.95
C ARG A 353 4.88 -5.09 34.68
N LEU A 354 3.82 -5.38 33.93
CA LEU A 354 2.82 -4.40 33.50
C LEU A 354 1.47 -4.72 34.13
N SER A 355 0.76 -3.69 34.61
CA SER A 355 -0.61 -3.87 35.08
C SER A 355 -1.58 -4.10 33.92
N GLU A 356 -2.73 -4.72 34.20
CA GLU A 356 -3.75 -4.96 33.17
C GLU A 356 -4.24 -3.65 32.51
N GLU A 357 -4.33 -2.56 33.28
CA GLU A 357 -4.66 -1.24 32.76
C GLU A 357 -3.59 -0.72 31.78
N GLN A 358 -2.31 -0.90 32.10
CA GLN A 358 -1.20 -0.51 31.21
C GLN A 358 -1.23 -1.33 29.93
N ILE A 359 -1.42 -2.64 30.03
CA ILE A 359 -1.54 -3.54 28.87
C ILE A 359 -2.69 -3.10 27.97
N ASN A 360 -3.85 -2.78 28.54
CA ASN A 360 -5.01 -2.31 27.79
C ASN A 360 -4.75 -0.96 27.09
N LYS A 361 -3.98 -0.04 27.71
CA LYS A 361 -3.55 1.22 27.05
C LYS A 361 -2.57 0.95 25.92
N ILE A 362 -1.59 0.07 26.12
CA ILE A 362 -0.59 -0.30 25.12
C ILE A 362 -1.25 -0.96 23.90
N CYS A 363 -2.22 -1.86 24.10
CA CYS A 363 -2.95 -2.51 23.00
C CYS A 363 -3.82 -1.56 22.17
N LYS A 364 -4.09 -0.34 22.66
CA LYS A 364 -4.80 0.71 21.91
C LYS A 364 -3.87 1.51 21.00
N LEU A 365 -2.56 1.47 21.24
CA LEU A 365 -1.57 2.15 20.41
C LEU A 365 -1.49 1.48 19.03
N SER A 366 -1.19 2.27 18.01
CA SER A 366 -0.97 1.78 16.65
C SER A 366 0.16 2.58 16.03
N TYR A 367 1.28 1.90 15.79
CA TYR A 367 2.45 2.47 15.13
C TYR A 367 2.56 1.92 13.72
N LYS A 368 2.98 2.77 12.78
CA LYS A 368 3.11 2.39 11.37
C LYS A 368 4.43 2.87 10.80
N GLY A 369 4.95 2.07 9.89
CA GLY A 369 6.13 2.40 9.11
C GLY A 369 7.44 1.98 9.77
N TRP A 370 8.42 1.75 8.90
CA TRP A 370 9.76 1.29 9.23
C TRP A 370 10.77 2.39 8.92
N GLY A 371 11.85 2.42 9.70
CA GLY A 371 13.03 3.23 9.41
C GLY A 371 13.86 2.65 8.25
N SER A 372 14.90 3.37 7.86
CA SER A 372 15.86 2.94 6.82
C SER A 372 17.16 2.36 7.40
N ILE A 373 17.31 2.39 8.72
CA ILE A 373 18.54 2.02 9.44
C ILE A 373 18.25 1.11 10.63
N SER A 374 19.23 0.27 10.96
CA SER A 374 19.20 -0.70 12.06
C SER A 374 19.67 -0.09 13.39
N GLY A 375 19.35 -0.76 14.48
CA GLY A 375 19.89 -0.43 15.81
C GLY A 375 21.40 -0.62 15.86
N THR A 376 21.90 -1.71 15.27
CA THR A 376 23.32 -2.07 15.18
C THR A 376 24.15 -0.94 14.56
N LEU A 377 23.66 -0.28 13.51
CA LEU A 377 24.35 0.88 12.92
C LEU A 377 24.46 2.04 13.92
N LEU A 378 23.41 2.28 14.69
CA LEU A 378 23.34 3.41 15.61
C LEU A 378 24.17 3.18 16.88
N THR A 379 24.21 1.96 17.41
CA THR A 379 24.82 1.65 18.72
C THR A 379 26.16 0.90 18.64
N ASP A 380 26.32 0.00 17.67
CA ASP A 380 27.39 -1.01 17.70
C ASP A 380 28.53 -0.65 16.74
N ILE A 381 28.22 0.05 15.65
CA ILE A 381 29.24 0.66 14.79
C ILE A 381 29.88 1.83 15.54
N LYS A 382 31.18 1.68 15.80
CA LYS A 382 31.97 2.64 16.56
C LYS A 382 33.02 3.29 15.67
N GLY A 383 33.27 4.55 15.92
CA GLY A 383 34.25 5.34 15.20
C GLY A 383 34.58 6.58 16.01
N TYR A 384 35.27 7.53 15.39
CA TYR A 384 35.62 8.79 16.04
C TYR A 384 35.77 9.89 14.98
N ASP A 385 35.57 11.14 15.40
CA ASP A 385 35.74 12.29 14.53
C ASP A 385 37.24 12.50 14.22
N GLN A 386 37.58 12.42 12.93
CA GLN A 386 38.95 12.62 12.44
C GLN A 386 39.17 14.04 11.87
N SER A 387 38.17 14.92 11.95
CA SER A 387 38.32 16.30 11.48
C SER A 387 39.29 17.09 12.37
N GLU A 388 39.96 18.08 11.78
CA GLU A 388 40.93 18.94 12.51
C GLU A 388 40.28 19.71 13.67
N ASN A 389 38.96 19.93 13.61
CA ASN A 389 38.16 20.61 14.64
C ASN A 389 37.48 19.65 15.63
N ALA A 390 37.86 18.37 15.64
CA ALA A 390 37.28 17.38 16.53
C ALA A 390 37.52 17.75 17.99
N ARG A 391 36.43 18.05 18.73
CA ARG A 391 36.49 18.35 20.17
C ARG A 391 36.93 17.15 21.02
N SER A 392 36.76 15.92 20.50
CA SER A 392 37.17 14.67 21.14
C SER A 392 37.48 13.62 20.07
N ARG A 393 38.54 12.83 20.27
CA ARG A 393 38.91 11.66 19.44
C ARG A 393 38.47 10.35 20.10
N GLU A 394 37.51 10.42 21.01
CA GLU A 394 36.99 9.24 21.70
C GLU A 394 36.20 8.35 20.74
N ILE A 395 36.42 7.03 20.86
CA ILE A 395 35.70 6.04 20.07
C ILE A 395 34.28 5.93 20.63
N CYS A 396 33.29 6.35 19.85
CA CYS A 396 31.89 6.35 20.26
C CYS A 396 30.97 5.79 19.16
N SER A 397 29.75 5.44 19.56
CA SER A 397 28.73 4.96 18.62
C SER A 397 28.20 6.11 17.74
N VAL A 398 27.54 5.79 16.63
CA VAL A 398 26.92 6.81 15.76
C VAL A 398 25.90 7.65 16.53
N ILE A 399 25.08 7.04 17.39
CA ILE A 399 24.08 7.78 18.19
C ILE A 399 24.75 8.69 19.22
N ASP A 400 25.85 8.27 19.83
CA ASP A 400 26.59 9.11 20.77
C ASP A 400 27.26 10.29 20.08
N GLN A 401 27.81 10.08 18.87
CA GLN A 401 28.35 11.17 18.06
C GLN A 401 27.27 12.19 17.67
N LEU A 402 26.05 11.75 17.35
CA LEU A 402 24.91 12.64 17.12
C LEU A 402 24.51 13.43 18.38
N ARG A 403 24.64 12.84 19.56
CA ARG A 403 24.41 13.52 20.86
C ARG A 403 25.53 14.48 21.23
N MET A 404 26.76 14.25 20.79
CA MET A 404 27.91 15.09 21.17
C MET A 404 28.17 16.24 20.20
N SER A 405 27.78 16.09 18.93
CA SER A 405 28.06 17.03 17.84
C SER A 405 26.78 17.62 17.23
N ASN A 406 26.94 18.59 16.33
CA ASN A 406 25.87 19.13 15.46
C ASN A 406 25.91 18.50 14.06
N HIS A 407 26.51 17.32 13.93
CA HIS A 407 26.59 16.60 12.67
C HIS A 407 25.33 15.76 12.46
N ASN A 408 24.97 15.53 11.21
CA ASN A 408 23.93 14.61 10.81
C ASN A 408 24.55 13.25 10.48
N LEU A 409 23.71 12.24 10.21
CA LEU A 409 24.17 10.88 9.92
C LEU A 409 25.13 10.81 8.73
N MET A 410 24.83 11.56 7.66
CA MET A 410 25.63 11.52 6.43
C MET A 410 27.03 12.05 6.67
N GLU A 411 27.17 13.10 7.47
CA GLU A 411 28.48 13.63 7.84
C GLU A 411 29.26 12.63 8.71
N ILE A 412 28.59 11.97 9.67
CA ILE A 412 29.24 11.03 10.61
C ILE A 412 29.67 9.73 9.90
N ILE A 413 28.80 9.13 9.09
CA ILE A 413 29.11 7.86 8.40
C ILE A 413 30.27 8.02 7.41
N ASN A 414 30.43 9.22 6.82
CA ASN A 414 31.50 9.51 5.87
C ASN A 414 32.85 9.79 6.53
N TYR A 415 32.95 9.75 7.87
CA TYR A 415 34.25 9.77 8.52
C TYR A 415 35.00 8.48 8.23
N PRO A 416 36.30 8.53 7.92
CA PRO A 416 37.04 7.32 7.52
C PRO A 416 37.04 6.22 8.58
N SER A 417 36.95 6.58 9.87
CA SER A 417 36.82 5.64 10.99
C SER A 417 35.50 4.85 10.92
N TYR A 418 34.35 5.53 10.79
CA TYR A 418 33.04 4.90 10.69
C TYR A 418 32.87 4.16 9.36
N GLU A 419 33.33 4.72 8.24
CA GLU A 419 33.28 4.07 6.94
C GLU A 419 34.03 2.73 6.96
N LYS A 420 35.22 2.70 7.58
CA LYS A 420 36.00 1.47 7.77
C LYS A 420 35.23 0.45 8.62
N SER A 421 34.68 0.86 9.76
CA SER A 421 33.92 -0.06 10.63
C SER A 421 32.67 -0.61 9.97
N VAL A 422 31.97 0.17 9.13
CA VAL A 422 30.85 -0.31 8.32
C VAL A 422 31.30 -1.35 7.30
N LYS A 423 32.43 -1.11 6.60
CA LYS A 423 33.00 -2.06 5.64
C LYS A 423 33.40 -3.38 6.32
N GLU A 424 34.12 -3.30 7.44
CA GLU A 424 34.54 -4.47 8.22
C GLU A 424 33.34 -5.29 8.69
N PHE A 425 32.29 -4.64 9.22
CA PHE A 425 31.07 -5.32 9.62
C PHE A 425 30.41 -6.05 8.44
N ASN A 426 30.27 -5.38 7.30
CA ASN A 426 29.66 -5.95 6.10
C ASN A 426 30.48 -7.11 5.51
N GLU A 427 31.81 -7.07 5.61
CA GLU A 427 32.69 -8.16 5.19
C GLU A 427 32.56 -9.38 6.10
N GLN A 428 32.51 -9.18 7.42
CA GLN A 428 32.33 -10.26 8.40
C GLN A 428 30.96 -10.94 8.31
N HIS A 429 29.92 -10.18 7.99
CA HIS A 429 28.54 -10.67 7.87
C HIS A 429 28.13 -10.93 6.41
N ARG A 430 29.11 -11.02 5.51
CA ARG A 430 28.86 -11.32 4.11
C ARG A 430 28.37 -12.76 3.99
N GLU A 431 27.19 -12.96 3.41
CA GLU A 431 26.70 -14.31 3.11
C GLU A 431 27.66 -15.01 2.13
N PRO A 432 28.27 -16.15 2.51
CA PRO A 432 29.34 -16.77 1.74
C PRO A 432 28.91 -17.32 0.37
N ASP A 433 27.60 -17.53 0.14
CA ASP A 433 27.06 -18.24 -1.04
C ASP A 433 26.06 -17.44 -1.89
N MET A 434 25.97 -16.11 -1.72
CA MET A 434 25.12 -15.30 -2.58
C MET A 434 25.75 -15.12 -3.96
N SER A 435 25.28 -15.93 -4.92
CA SER A 435 25.68 -15.79 -6.33
C SER A 435 25.47 -14.35 -6.81
N PHE A 436 26.35 -13.88 -7.69
CA PHE A 436 26.25 -12.55 -8.31
C PHE A 436 24.84 -12.28 -8.86
N TRP A 437 24.20 -13.30 -9.44
CA TRP A 437 22.85 -13.22 -9.97
C TRP A 437 21.77 -12.99 -8.91
N LYS A 438 21.87 -13.64 -7.74
CA LYS A 438 20.94 -13.38 -6.63
C LYS A 438 21.08 -11.96 -6.09
N ARG A 439 22.28 -11.37 -6.14
CA ARG A 439 22.46 -9.94 -5.79
C ARG A 439 21.69 -9.03 -6.73
N ILE A 440 21.68 -9.31 -8.03
CA ILE A 440 20.87 -8.57 -9.00
C ILE A 440 19.37 -8.75 -8.73
N ASP A 441 18.94 -9.95 -8.33
CA ASP A 441 17.55 -10.18 -7.92
C ASP A 441 17.15 -9.36 -6.69
N GLY A 442 18.09 -9.09 -5.78
CA GLY A 442 17.89 -8.26 -4.60
C GLY A 442 17.86 -6.74 -4.87
N LEU A 443 18.30 -6.27 -6.05
CA LEU A 443 18.30 -4.83 -6.36
C LEU A 443 16.88 -4.26 -6.36
N ALA A 444 16.72 -2.99 -5.99
CA ALA A 444 15.45 -2.29 -6.19
C ALA A 444 15.23 -2.06 -7.69
N GLY A 445 13.98 -2.20 -8.14
CA GLY A 445 13.60 -1.93 -9.54
C GLY A 445 12.85 -3.07 -10.20
N SER A 446 12.38 -2.80 -11.42
CA SER A 446 11.48 -3.71 -12.12
C SER A 446 12.17 -4.97 -12.64
N PRO A 447 11.44 -6.09 -12.80
CA PRO A 447 11.98 -7.30 -13.41
C PRO A 447 12.60 -7.07 -14.80
N ALA A 448 12.05 -6.12 -15.58
CA ALA A 448 12.58 -5.74 -16.87
C ALA A 448 13.97 -5.08 -16.76
N LEU A 449 14.13 -4.13 -15.82
CA LEU A 449 15.43 -3.49 -15.53
C LEU A 449 16.45 -4.54 -15.07
N LYS A 450 16.08 -5.42 -14.13
CA LYS A 450 16.94 -6.51 -13.65
C LYS A 450 17.36 -7.45 -14.78
N ARG A 451 16.43 -7.78 -15.69
CA ARG A 451 16.74 -8.56 -16.89
C ARG A 451 17.72 -7.81 -17.78
N GLY A 452 17.54 -6.51 -17.99
CA GLY A 452 18.47 -5.65 -18.73
C GLY A 452 19.89 -5.73 -18.15
N ILE A 453 20.02 -5.45 -16.84
CA ILE A 453 21.31 -5.56 -16.11
C ILE A 453 21.95 -6.94 -16.32
N ARG A 454 21.15 -8.02 -16.20
CA ARG A 454 21.66 -9.38 -16.40
C ARG A 454 22.20 -9.62 -17.81
N GLN A 455 21.49 -9.17 -18.84
CA GLN A 455 21.95 -9.33 -20.21
C GLN A 455 23.19 -8.48 -20.48
N THR A 456 23.27 -7.25 -19.94
CA THR A 456 24.46 -6.40 -20.05
C THR A 456 25.71 -7.11 -19.51
N PHE A 457 25.65 -7.69 -18.31
CA PHE A 457 26.79 -8.44 -17.76
C PHE A 457 27.17 -9.64 -18.63
N ARG A 458 26.19 -10.41 -19.11
CA ARG A 458 26.46 -11.55 -20.01
C ARG A 458 27.13 -11.13 -21.32
N ILE A 459 26.70 -10.02 -21.91
CA ILE A 459 27.29 -9.47 -23.13
C ILE A 459 28.72 -9.02 -22.87
N ILE A 460 28.99 -8.36 -21.74
CA ILE A 460 30.35 -7.95 -21.36
C ILE A 460 31.25 -9.18 -21.17
N ASP A 461 30.76 -10.22 -20.48
CA ASP A 461 31.49 -11.47 -20.26
C ASP A 461 31.80 -12.17 -21.60
N GLU A 462 30.83 -12.21 -22.52
CA GLU A 462 30.98 -12.78 -23.86
C GLU A 462 32.00 -12.00 -24.71
N ILE A 463 31.90 -10.66 -24.75
CA ILE A 463 32.86 -9.81 -25.45
C ILE A 463 34.26 -9.98 -24.87
N THR A 464 34.39 -10.02 -23.55
CA THR A 464 35.69 -10.23 -22.87
C THR A 464 36.27 -11.61 -23.19
N GLY A 465 35.43 -12.64 -23.26
CA GLY A 465 35.82 -13.99 -23.68
C GLY A 465 36.29 -14.06 -25.14
N ILE A 466 35.59 -13.38 -26.05
CA ILE A 466 35.95 -13.30 -27.47
C ILE A 466 37.27 -12.54 -27.67
N MET A 467 37.39 -11.36 -27.04
CA MET A 467 38.56 -10.49 -27.20
C MET A 467 39.78 -10.94 -26.38
N LYS A 468 39.58 -11.86 -25.43
CA LYS A 468 40.60 -12.41 -24.50
C LYS A 468 41.33 -11.35 -23.68
N CYS A 469 40.75 -10.16 -23.51
CA CYS A 469 41.28 -9.10 -22.68
C CYS A 469 40.12 -8.28 -22.06
N PRO A 470 40.32 -7.71 -20.85
CA PRO A 470 39.32 -6.87 -20.22
C PRO A 470 39.16 -5.53 -20.97
N PRO A 471 37.94 -4.98 -21.09
CA PRO A 471 37.73 -3.68 -21.71
C PRO A 471 38.38 -2.57 -20.89
N VAL A 472 38.95 -1.56 -21.56
CA VAL A 472 39.53 -0.37 -20.91
C VAL A 472 38.43 0.50 -20.28
N SER A 473 37.25 0.58 -20.91
CA SER A 473 36.12 1.36 -20.42
C SER A 473 34.82 0.76 -20.94
N VAL A 474 33.77 0.82 -20.11
CA VAL A 474 32.41 0.39 -20.45
C VAL A 474 31.47 1.56 -20.23
N TYR A 475 30.81 2.01 -21.29
CA TYR A 475 29.79 3.06 -21.23
C TYR A 475 28.41 2.42 -21.22
N ILE A 476 27.61 2.73 -20.21
CA ILE A 476 26.27 2.17 -20.01
C ILE A 476 25.26 3.30 -20.07
N GLU A 477 24.33 3.22 -21.03
CA GLU A 477 23.18 4.10 -21.14
C GLU A 477 21.90 3.33 -20.79
N VAL A 478 21.06 3.90 -19.94
CA VAL A 478 19.79 3.30 -19.53
C VAL A 478 18.66 4.25 -19.94
N PRO A 479 17.69 3.81 -20.76
CA PRO A 479 16.54 4.64 -21.12
C PRO A 479 15.70 4.92 -19.87
N ARG A 480 15.25 6.16 -19.69
CA ARG A 480 14.27 6.52 -18.66
C ARG A 480 12.89 6.14 -19.17
N GLU A 481 12.24 5.15 -18.55
CA GLU A 481 10.80 4.96 -18.70
C GLU A 481 10.09 5.91 -17.71
N ASP A 482 9.42 6.94 -18.20
CA ASP A 482 8.67 7.94 -17.41
C ASP A 482 7.35 7.40 -16.83
N GLY A 483 7.35 6.17 -16.31
CA GLY A 483 6.17 5.52 -15.74
C GLY A 483 6.37 5.16 -14.28
N GLU A 484 5.60 5.75 -13.37
CA GLU A 484 5.47 5.24 -12.00
C GLU A 484 4.89 3.80 -12.03
N LYS A 485 5.68 2.80 -11.61
CA LYS A 485 5.20 1.41 -11.48
C LYS A 485 4.37 1.25 -10.22
N GLY A 486 3.18 0.65 -10.35
CA GLY A 486 2.42 0.09 -9.23
C GLY A 486 1.14 0.84 -8.83
N LYS A 487 0.84 2.00 -9.42
CA LYS A 487 -0.53 2.52 -9.46
C LYS A 487 -1.13 2.14 -10.81
N ALA A 488 -2.37 1.64 -10.82
CA ALA A 488 -3.15 1.71 -12.05
C ALA A 488 -3.11 3.19 -12.48
N THR A 489 -2.67 3.47 -13.70
CA THR A 489 -2.68 4.83 -14.23
C THR A 489 -4.13 5.28 -14.15
N LYS A 490 -4.47 6.15 -13.18
CA LYS A 490 -5.80 6.74 -13.11
C LYS A 490 -6.07 7.34 -14.48
N SER A 491 -7.24 7.07 -15.03
CA SER A 491 -7.53 7.60 -16.35
C SER A 491 -7.51 9.13 -16.28
N ARG A 492 -7.14 9.80 -17.39
CA ARG A 492 -7.09 11.27 -17.42
C ARG A 492 -8.45 11.86 -17.03
N HIS A 493 -9.55 11.18 -17.38
CA HIS A 493 -10.89 11.55 -16.96
C HIS A 493 -11.10 11.41 -15.44
N GLU A 494 -10.64 10.32 -14.83
CA GLU A 494 -10.77 10.08 -13.39
C GLU A 494 -10.00 11.12 -12.57
N LEU A 495 -8.76 11.44 -12.99
CA LEU A 495 -7.94 12.48 -12.36
C LEU A 495 -8.62 13.86 -12.41
N LEU A 496 -9.15 14.26 -13.58
CA LEU A 496 -9.86 15.52 -13.73
C LEU A 496 -11.17 15.52 -12.93
N SER A 497 -11.88 14.40 -12.89
CA SER A 497 -13.13 14.27 -12.11
C SER A 497 -12.89 14.46 -10.62
N GLU A 498 -11.80 13.92 -10.07
CA GLU A 498 -11.38 14.15 -8.68
C GLU A 498 -11.06 15.64 -8.43
N LEU A 499 -10.24 16.26 -9.28
CA LEU A 499 -9.88 17.68 -9.16
C LEU A 499 -11.11 18.59 -9.14
N TYR A 500 -12.09 18.36 -10.02
CA TYR A 500 -13.33 19.13 -10.04
C TYR A 500 -14.34 18.75 -8.95
N SER A 501 -14.20 17.58 -8.32
CA SER A 501 -15.00 17.21 -7.15
C SER A 501 -14.60 18.01 -5.92
N ASP A 502 -13.30 18.28 -5.75
CA ASP A 502 -12.75 19.11 -4.69
C ASP A 502 -13.10 20.60 -4.87
N LEU A 503 -13.28 21.03 -6.12
CA LEU A 503 -13.66 22.40 -6.50
C LEU A 503 -15.19 22.58 -6.67
N SER A 504 -15.99 21.63 -6.19
CA SER A 504 -17.41 21.52 -6.55
C SER A 504 -18.31 22.68 -6.11
N THR A 505 -17.85 23.53 -5.19
CA THR A 505 -18.57 24.70 -4.65
C THR A 505 -18.29 26.02 -5.36
N ASP A 506 -17.36 26.05 -6.32
CA ASP A 506 -16.99 27.29 -7.02
C ASP A 506 -17.76 27.44 -8.35
N PRO A 507 -18.68 28.43 -8.47
CA PRO A 507 -19.51 28.62 -9.66
C PRO A 507 -18.70 28.94 -10.92
N GLU A 508 -17.46 29.43 -10.79
CA GLU A 508 -16.63 29.81 -11.94
C GLU A 508 -16.31 28.62 -12.85
N PHE A 509 -16.25 27.40 -12.29
CA PHE A 509 -15.86 26.20 -13.02
C PHE A 509 -17.04 25.36 -13.51
N ASP A 510 -18.29 25.77 -13.27
CA ASP A 510 -19.48 24.99 -13.62
C ASP A 510 -19.58 24.68 -15.11
N GLY A 511 -19.29 25.66 -15.96
CA GLY A 511 -19.29 25.48 -17.41
C GLY A 511 -18.24 24.48 -17.90
N VAL A 512 -17.01 24.58 -17.36
CA VAL A 512 -15.91 23.69 -17.71
C VAL A 512 -16.20 22.27 -17.21
N ARG A 513 -16.71 22.12 -15.98
CA ARG A 513 -17.12 20.85 -15.37
C ARG A 513 -18.24 20.16 -16.15
N ALA A 514 -19.24 20.90 -16.60
CA ALA A 514 -20.32 20.36 -17.43
C ALA A 514 -19.81 19.87 -18.80
N SER A 515 -18.81 20.56 -19.38
CA SER A 515 -18.17 20.10 -20.61
C SER A 515 -17.34 18.82 -20.41
N LEU A 516 -16.59 18.70 -19.30
CA LEU A 516 -15.77 17.53 -18.99
C LEU A 516 -16.61 16.24 -18.92
N LYS A 517 -17.82 16.28 -18.35
CA LYS A 517 -18.71 15.11 -18.26
C LYS A 517 -19.11 14.51 -19.61
N ARG A 518 -18.98 15.28 -20.70
CA ARG A 518 -19.30 14.84 -22.06
C ARG A 518 -18.08 14.26 -22.78
N GLU A 519 -16.87 14.44 -22.23
CA GLU A 519 -15.63 13.94 -22.81
C GLU A 519 -15.36 12.50 -22.38
N ASN A 520 -14.61 11.77 -23.21
CA ASN A 520 -14.16 10.41 -22.90
C ASN A 520 -12.64 10.35 -22.80
N ASP A 521 -12.12 9.26 -22.21
CA ASP A 521 -10.68 9.07 -22.02
C ASP A 521 -9.88 9.11 -23.33
N LYS A 522 -10.48 8.76 -24.47
CA LYS A 522 -9.82 8.81 -25.78
C LYS A 522 -9.60 10.25 -26.24
N ALA A 523 -10.58 11.14 -26.03
CA ALA A 523 -10.46 12.56 -26.35
C ALA A 523 -9.39 13.23 -25.47
N LEU A 524 -9.35 12.87 -24.18
CA LEU A 524 -8.39 13.41 -23.21
C LEU A 524 -6.95 12.94 -23.42
N GLN A 525 -6.68 12.00 -24.35
CA GLN A 525 -5.31 11.72 -24.80
C GLN A 525 -4.66 12.91 -25.52
N ASN A 526 -5.46 13.84 -26.05
CA ASN A 526 -4.92 15.08 -26.59
C ASN A 526 -4.45 15.99 -25.46
N ASP A 527 -3.13 16.23 -25.40
CA ASP A 527 -2.53 17.05 -24.35
C ASP A 527 -3.09 18.47 -24.28
N ARG A 528 -3.50 19.09 -25.40
CA ARG A 528 -4.10 20.43 -25.36
C ARG A 528 -5.45 20.42 -24.66
N LEU A 529 -6.28 19.41 -24.94
CA LEU A 529 -7.59 19.25 -24.30
C LEU A 529 -7.41 18.92 -22.81
N PHE A 530 -6.46 18.05 -22.49
CA PHE A 530 -6.13 17.74 -21.12
C PHE A 530 -5.66 18.97 -20.34
N LEU A 531 -4.73 19.75 -20.90
CA LEU A 531 -4.22 20.99 -20.29
C LEU A 531 -5.29 22.08 -20.16
N TYR A 532 -6.22 22.16 -21.10
CA TYR A 532 -7.38 23.06 -20.99
C TYR A 532 -8.18 22.76 -19.70
N TYR A 533 -8.47 21.48 -19.44
CA TYR A 533 -9.20 21.08 -18.24
C TYR A 533 -8.38 21.21 -16.95
N THR A 534 -7.09 20.86 -16.96
CA THR A 534 -6.26 21.05 -15.75
C THR A 534 -6.11 22.52 -15.36
N GLN A 535 -6.19 23.44 -16.34
CA GLN A 535 -6.08 24.88 -16.13
C GLN A 535 -7.43 25.59 -15.93
N GLY A 536 -8.53 24.85 -15.76
CA GLY A 536 -9.84 25.46 -15.56
C GLY A 536 -10.36 26.26 -16.77
N GLY A 537 -9.92 25.90 -17.98
CA GLY A 537 -10.30 26.57 -19.22
C GLY A 537 -9.68 27.95 -19.43
N LYS A 538 -8.57 28.25 -18.75
CA LYS A 538 -7.89 29.55 -18.82
C LYS A 538 -6.44 29.42 -19.28
N CYS A 539 -5.93 30.49 -19.89
CA CYS A 539 -4.54 30.64 -20.28
C CYS A 539 -3.67 30.78 -19.04
N MET A 540 -2.63 29.93 -18.91
CA MET A 540 -1.79 29.93 -17.70
C MET A 540 -1.05 31.25 -17.46
N TYR A 541 -0.68 31.99 -18.52
CA TYR A 541 0.09 33.23 -18.41
C TYR A 541 -0.74 34.50 -18.30
N SER A 542 -1.99 34.49 -18.76
CA SER A 542 -2.83 35.68 -18.72
C SER A 542 -4.06 35.55 -17.83
N GLY A 543 -4.45 34.34 -17.41
CA GLY A 543 -5.70 34.08 -16.69
C GLY A 543 -6.96 34.28 -17.54
N GLU A 544 -6.83 34.66 -18.81
CA GLU A 544 -7.95 34.86 -19.72
C GLU A 544 -8.56 33.52 -20.16
N PRO A 545 -9.89 33.45 -20.38
CA PRO A 545 -10.53 32.24 -20.88
C PRO A 545 -9.96 31.77 -22.24
N LEU A 546 -9.91 30.45 -22.40
CA LEU A 546 -9.59 29.77 -23.63
C LEU A 546 -10.88 29.21 -24.25
N ASP A 547 -10.96 29.22 -25.57
CA ASP A 547 -12.06 28.57 -26.30
C ASP A 547 -11.71 27.10 -26.58
N ILE A 548 -12.52 26.19 -26.03
CA ILE A 548 -12.39 24.74 -26.19
C ILE A 548 -12.53 24.27 -27.65
N ASN A 549 -13.28 24.98 -28.48
CA ASN A 549 -13.45 24.60 -29.89
C ASN A 549 -12.26 25.03 -30.76
N SER A 550 -11.40 25.90 -30.23
CA SER A 550 -10.29 26.52 -30.95
C SER A 550 -8.93 26.18 -30.33
N LEU A 551 -8.80 25.04 -29.65
CA LEU A 551 -7.58 24.66 -28.92
C LEU A 551 -6.32 24.61 -29.78
N ASN A 552 -6.47 24.35 -31.09
CA ASN A 552 -5.35 24.34 -32.03
C ASN A 552 -4.67 25.71 -32.21
N ASN A 553 -5.36 26.80 -31.86
CA ASN A 553 -4.82 28.16 -31.93
C ASN A 553 -3.92 28.50 -30.73
N TYR A 554 -3.87 27.63 -29.72
CA TYR A 554 -3.05 27.81 -28.52
C TYR A 554 -1.79 26.94 -28.57
N GLN A 555 -0.75 27.41 -27.89
CA GLN A 555 0.55 26.76 -27.82
C GLN A 555 0.71 26.03 -26.50
N VAL A 556 1.41 24.90 -26.54
CA VAL A 556 1.88 24.23 -25.32
C VAL A 556 3.31 24.69 -25.10
N ASP A 557 3.54 25.36 -23.97
CA ASP A 557 4.85 25.86 -23.57
C ASP A 557 5.38 25.07 -22.38
N HIS A 558 6.71 25.05 -22.22
CA HIS A 558 7.37 24.43 -21.07
C HIS A 558 7.57 25.46 -19.96
N ILE A 559 7.14 25.15 -18.74
CA ILE A 559 7.27 26.05 -17.59
C ILE A 559 8.75 26.36 -17.38
N VAL A 560 9.57 25.31 -17.27
CA VAL A 560 11.03 25.38 -17.27
C VAL A 560 11.55 25.04 -18.68
N PRO A 561 12.39 25.91 -19.29
CA PRO A 561 12.92 25.67 -20.62
C PRO A 561 13.67 24.34 -20.75
N GLN A 562 13.43 23.65 -21.87
CA GLN A 562 14.09 22.38 -22.20
C GLN A 562 15.62 22.47 -22.30
N SER A 563 16.17 23.68 -22.49
CA SER A 563 17.61 23.95 -22.48
C SER A 563 18.25 23.76 -21.10
N LEU A 564 17.47 23.91 -20.02
CA LEU A 564 17.93 23.73 -18.64
C LEU A 564 17.58 22.33 -18.13
N ILE A 565 16.35 21.89 -18.35
CA ILE A 565 15.85 20.59 -17.91
C ILE A 565 15.09 19.95 -19.06
N LYS A 566 15.59 18.81 -19.57
CA LYS A 566 14.85 17.99 -20.53
C LYS A 566 13.72 17.23 -19.84
N ASP A 567 12.64 17.94 -19.55
CA ASP A 567 11.43 17.40 -18.96
C ASP A 567 10.24 17.71 -19.88
N ASP A 568 9.75 16.65 -20.54
CA ASP A 568 8.59 16.67 -21.45
C ASP A 568 7.31 16.15 -20.78
N SER A 569 7.34 15.93 -19.46
CA SER A 569 6.17 15.53 -18.71
C SER A 569 5.09 16.62 -18.76
N ILE A 570 3.85 16.20 -18.50
CA ILE A 570 2.70 17.12 -18.39
C ILE A 570 2.92 18.16 -17.30
N ASP A 571 3.62 17.82 -16.22
CA ASP A 571 3.85 18.71 -15.08
C ASP A 571 4.70 19.93 -15.45
N ASN A 572 5.53 19.81 -16.49
CA ASN A 572 6.33 20.90 -17.03
C ASN A 572 5.69 21.57 -18.26
N ARG A 573 4.44 21.24 -18.64
CA ARG A 573 3.78 21.76 -19.85
C ARG A 573 2.50 22.52 -19.52
N VAL A 574 2.28 23.65 -20.19
CA VAL A 574 1.10 24.51 -19.98
C VAL A 574 0.52 25.00 -21.31
N LEU A 575 -0.81 25.13 -21.38
CA LEU A 575 -1.52 25.66 -22.53
C LEU A 575 -1.68 27.18 -22.43
N VAL A 576 -1.18 27.91 -23.43
CA VAL A 576 -1.09 29.37 -23.41
C VAL A 576 -1.45 29.99 -24.76
N LYS A 577 -1.89 31.25 -24.74
CA LYS A 577 -2.07 32.04 -25.96
C LYS A 577 -0.71 32.31 -26.60
N ALA A 578 -0.62 32.17 -27.93
CA ALA A 578 0.64 32.32 -28.68
C ALA A 578 1.32 33.67 -28.42
N GLU A 579 0.56 34.77 -28.39
CA GLU A 579 1.07 36.12 -28.09
C GLU A 579 1.75 36.22 -26.72
N ARG A 580 1.24 35.49 -25.71
CA ARG A 580 1.79 35.49 -24.36
C ARG A 580 3.05 34.64 -24.27
N ASN A 581 3.08 33.53 -25.00
CA ASN A 581 4.26 32.67 -25.08
C ASN A 581 5.46 33.39 -25.70
N GLN A 582 5.21 34.12 -26.80
CA GLN A 582 6.22 34.93 -27.49
C GLN A 582 6.82 36.05 -26.62
N ARG A 583 6.08 36.54 -25.61
CA ARG A 583 6.55 37.57 -24.67
C ARG A 583 7.34 37.01 -23.49
N LYS A 584 7.24 35.70 -23.22
CA LYS A 584 7.97 35.01 -22.14
C LYS A 584 9.40 34.69 -22.54
N SER A 585 9.62 34.38 -23.82
CA SER A 585 10.89 33.89 -24.37
C SER A 585 11.98 34.95 -24.44
#